data_AF-A0A146KGU6-F1
#
_entry.id   AF-A0A146KGU6-F1
#
_cell.length_a   1.000
_cell.length_b   1.000
_cell.length_c   1.000
_cell.angle_alpha   90.00
_cell.angle_beta   90.00
_cell.angle_gamma   90.00
#
_symmetry.space_group_name_H-M   'P 1'
#
loop_
_entity.id
_entity.type
_entity.pdbx_description
1 polymer ?
#
loop_
_entity_poly.entity_id
_entity_poly.type
_entity_poly.pdbx_seq_one_letter_code
_entity_poly.pdbx_strand_id
1 'polypeptide(L)'
;FPNPNEVASNKQNEIVITTVFKLKPGSFDKYDEANHVILKQFPSACIADDRRAYFNIEVQKIYHHMLLVDYDHSIPDYQNMVDFHNKIDREKNTNWYLTANLDQQVYTKFHIAKSVGCGHYIRGCQKMCEVCHKFYPCRLCHDEEEDHEFPRYQTSTVKCSYCDKIQPISTSCISCKKVFGTYYCHICKLLCSMGQNAKPMHHCEGCKVCMVELESDSTHCYKCNCCYAKSKFSSHKCVKDEENCMVCMGSISKSIYGRIVLKCNHQLHIHCYEQMLNQGNYKCPLCKKFLVVEHDFERVKSHQSRIYESYIIPDQLKNVFVNCKCNDCGKQFLQQQHLYFQYCNDCDLFNVEVGSISLEPPKQKSEDKCKPAYCTVEHIKNVILKYLNKKNQSFEDLQHEMVIQLTDETKVLFQNALNSSIDFG
;
A
#
# COMPACT_ATOMS: atom_id res chain seq x y z
N PHE A 1 -7.31 16.37 17.70
CA PHE A 1 -8.34 15.29 17.64
C PHE A 1 -9.06 15.23 18.98
N PRO A 2 -10.23 14.56 19.10
CA PRO A 2 -10.91 14.35 20.38
C PRO A 2 -9.93 13.95 21.50
N ASN A 3 -9.98 14.65 22.63
CA ASN A 3 -9.06 14.44 23.75
C ASN A 3 -9.44 13.16 24.51
N PRO A 4 -8.59 12.11 24.49
CA PRO A 4 -8.91 10.83 25.13
C PRO A 4 -9.01 10.95 26.66
N ASN A 5 -8.35 11.93 27.27
CA ASN A 5 -8.34 12.11 28.74
C ASN A 5 -9.68 12.61 29.30
N GLU A 6 -10.61 13.00 28.42
CA GLU A 6 -11.95 13.47 28.80
C GLU A 6 -13.00 12.35 28.75
N VAL A 7 -12.60 11.11 28.47
CA VAL A 7 -13.49 9.95 28.42
C VAL A 7 -12.88 8.78 29.20
N ALA A 8 -13.74 7.85 29.63
CA ALA A 8 -13.30 6.58 30.20
C ALA A 8 -12.45 5.78 29.20
N SER A 9 -11.52 4.96 29.71
CA SER A 9 -10.56 4.19 28.90
C SER A 9 -11.22 3.29 27.85
N ASN A 10 -12.38 2.71 28.15
CA ASN A 10 -13.17 1.87 27.23
C ASN A 10 -13.83 2.64 26.07
N LYS A 11 -13.77 3.98 26.06
CA LYS A 11 -14.23 4.85 24.99
C LYS A 11 -13.07 5.46 24.19
N GLN A 12 -11.83 5.13 24.57
CA GLN A 12 -10.63 5.56 23.88
C GLN A 12 -10.28 4.58 22.76
N ASN A 13 -9.63 5.08 21.73
CA ASN A 13 -9.02 4.27 20.67
C ASN A 13 -7.60 4.73 20.39
N GLU A 14 -6.85 3.90 19.66
CA GLU A 14 -5.57 4.30 19.11
C GLU A 14 -5.72 4.72 17.64
N ILE A 15 -5.00 5.77 17.29
CA ILE A 15 -5.03 6.37 15.98
C ILE A 15 -3.60 6.63 15.51
N VAL A 16 -3.43 6.68 14.20
CA VAL A 16 -2.19 7.09 13.56
C VAL A 16 -2.27 8.58 13.27
N ILE A 17 -1.24 9.30 13.68
CA ILE A 17 -1.04 10.71 13.31
C ILE A 17 0.03 10.77 12.23
N THR A 18 -0.34 11.33 11.09
CA THR A 18 0.59 11.69 10.02
C THR A 18 1.22 13.03 10.34
N THR A 19 2.55 13.07 10.28
CA THR A 19 3.35 14.29 10.33
C THR A 19 4.02 14.48 8.98
N VAL A 20 3.60 15.53 8.27
CA VAL A 20 4.22 15.97 7.01
C VAL A 20 5.25 17.03 7.36
N PHE A 21 6.48 16.89 6.89
CA PHE A 21 7.60 17.77 7.23
C PHE A 21 8.57 17.94 6.06
N LYS A 22 9.35 19.02 6.07
CA LYS A 22 10.52 19.20 5.18
C LYS A 22 11.79 19.22 6.02
N LEU A 23 12.94 19.18 5.35
CA LEU A 23 14.24 19.36 6.00
C LEU A 23 14.71 20.81 5.90
N LYS A 24 15.57 21.23 6.85
CA LYS A 24 16.31 22.50 6.75
C LYS A 24 17.25 22.47 5.52
N PRO A 25 17.53 23.62 4.88
CA PRO A 25 18.47 23.69 3.76
C PRO A 25 19.82 23.04 4.09
N GLY A 26 20.37 22.25 3.16
CA GLY A 26 21.65 21.56 3.31
C GLY A 26 21.63 20.32 4.22
N SER A 27 20.46 19.77 4.54
CA SER A 27 20.37 18.51 5.30
C SER A 27 20.82 17.31 4.46
N PHE A 28 21.60 16.40 5.06
CA PHE A 28 22.10 15.18 4.40
C PHE A 28 21.49 13.89 4.96
N ASP A 29 20.75 13.98 6.06
CA ASP A 29 20.08 12.84 6.69
C ASP A 29 18.61 13.20 6.97
N LYS A 30 17.70 12.41 6.41
CA LYS A 30 16.25 12.57 6.62
C LYS A 30 15.77 11.98 7.96
N TYR A 31 16.63 11.29 8.71
CA TYR A 31 16.33 10.74 10.03
C TYR A 31 16.81 11.64 11.18
N ASP A 32 17.60 12.68 10.88
CA ASP A 32 17.99 13.68 11.88
C ASP A 32 16.81 14.61 12.21
N GLU A 33 16.10 14.28 13.29
CA GLU A 33 14.92 15.02 13.72
C GLU A 33 15.19 16.50 14.03
N ALA A 34 16.44 16.89 14.37
CA ALA A 34 16.79 18.29 14.61
C ALA A 34 16.65 19.16 13.35
N ASN A 35 16.66 18.55 12.17
CA ASN A 35 16.49 19.21 10.89
C ASN A 35 15.05 19.21 10.37
N HIS A 36 14.11 18.57 11.07
CA HIS A 36 12.73 18.48 10.63
C HIS A 36 11.99 19.80 10.87
N VAL A 37 11.33 20.31 9.83
CA VAL A 37 10.41 21.45 9.89
C VAL A 37 9.02 20.94 9.57
N ILE A 38 8.18 20.84 10.60
CA ILE A 38 6.81 20.31 10.48
C ILE A 38 5.98 21.25 9.61
N LEU A 39 5.34 20.70 8.58
CA LEU A 39 4.44 21.39 7.68
C LEU A 39 2.98 21.21 8.09
N LYS A 40 2.61 19.99 8.51
CA LYS A 40 1.24 19.66 8.92
C LYS A 40 1.19 18.41 9.80
N GLN A 41 0.21 18.35 10.70
CA GLN A 41 -0.11 17.17 11.51
C GLN A 41 -1.61 16.90 11.54
N PHE A 42 -2.02 15.66 11.27
CA PHE A 42 -3.43 15.27 11.16
C PHE A 42 -3.61 13.75 11.40
N PRO A 43 -4.81 13.27 11.74
CA PRO A 43 -5.06 11.86 11.98
C PRO A 43 -5.30 11.18 10.63
N SER A 44 -4.74 10.00 10.41
CA SER A 44 -4.82 9.34 9.10
C SER A 44 -5.42 7.96 9.13
N ALA A 45 -5.37 7.29 10.28
CA ALA A 45 -6.01 5.99 10.47
C ALA A 45 -6.47 5.79 11.91
N CYS A 46 -7.47 4.93 12.09
CA CYS A 46 -7.71 4.27 13.35
C CYS A 46 -6.97 2.93 13.34
N ILE A 47 -6.47 2.50 14.50
CA ILE A 47 -5.80 1.22 14.66
C ILE A 47 -6.83 0.22 15.17
N ALA A 48 -7.29 -0.66 14.29
CA ALA A 48 -7.98 -1.90 14.66
C ALA A 48 -6.93 -2.98 15.00
N ASP A 49 -7.33 -3.98 15.78
CA ASP A 49 -6.38 -4.96 16.34
C ASP A 49 -5.68 -5.80 15.28
N ASP A 50 -6.38 -6.13 14.19
CA ASP A 50 -5.86 -6.82 13.01
C ASP A 50 -4.78 -6.02 12.26
N ARG A 51 -4.75 -4.69 12.39
CA ARG A 51 -3.77 -3.80 11.75
C ARG A 51 -2.66 -3.29 12.67
N ARG A 52 -2.66 -3.68 13.95
CA ARG A 52 -1.70 -3.16 14.93
C ARG A 52 -0.24 -3.48 14.58
N ALA A 53 0.04 -4.73 14.24
CA ALA A 53 1.40 -5.16 13.87
C ALA A 53 1.93 -4.39 12.64
N TYR A 54 1.05 -4.10 11.68
CA TYR A 54 1.39 -3.28 10.51
C TYR A 54 1.82 -1.87 10.95
N PHE A 55 0.98 -1.17 11.73
CA PHE A 55 1.32 0.20 12.13
C PHE A 55 2.55 0.30 13.03
N ASN A 56 2.85 -0.71 13.86
CA ASN A 56 4.08 -0.76 14.66
C ASN A 56 5.35 -0.73 13.79
N ILE A 57 5.30 -1.30 12.58
CA ILE A 57 6.39 -1.24 11.61
C ILE A 57 6.39 0.09 10.86
N GLU A 58 5.21 0.59 10.46
CA GLU A 58 5.09 1.81 9.67
C GLU A 58 5.55 3.06 10.41
N VAL A 59 5.36 3.15 11.73
CA VAL A 59 5.80 4.30 12.53
C VAL A 59 7.31 4.44 12.64
N GLN A 60 8.08 3.42 12.27
CA GLN A 60 9.55 3.45 12.26
C GLN A 60 10.14 3.99 10.95
N LYS A 61 9.29 4.31 9.96
CA LYS A 61 9.71 4.65 8.59
C LYS A 61 9.47 6.12 8.28
N ILE A 62 10.31 6.65 7.37
CA ILE A 62 10.15 7.97 6.77
C ILE A 62 9.98 7.83 5.26
N TYR A 63 8.83 8.27 4.79
CA TYR A 63 8.40 8.17 3.40
C TYR A 63 8.66 9.47 2.63
N HIS A 64 8.99 9.33 1.36
CA HIS A 64 8.99 10.44 0.41
C HIS A 64 7.55 10.81 0.11
N HIS A 65 7.18 12.07 0.33
CA HIS A 65 5.81 12.54 0.18
C HIS A 65 5.59 13.18 -1.19
N MET A 66 6.35 14.24 -1.49
CA MET A 66 6.36 14.93 -2.79
C MET A 66 7.54 15.90 -2.89
N LEU A 67 7.67 16.59 -4.02
CA LEU A 67 8.59 17.72 -4.15
C LEU A 67 8.10 18.93 -3.36
N LEU A 68 9.02 19.66 -2.71
CA LEU A 68 8.69 20.84 -1.91
C LEU A 68 8.05 21.96 -2.73
N VAL A 69 8.43 22.10 -3.99
CA VAL A 69 7.86 23.11 -4.91
C VAL A 69 6.38 22.85 -5.23
N ASP A 70 5.94 21.60 -5.09
CA ASP A 70 4.56 21.19 -5.39
C ASP A 70 3.67 21.14 -4.14
N TYR A 71 4.22 21.37 -2.95
CA TYR A 71 3.45 21.30 -1.70
C TYR A 71 2.80 22.64 -1.37
N ASP A 72 1.46 22.69 -1.42
CA ASP A 72 0.68 23.85 -0.98
C ASP A 72 0.16 23.64 0.45
N HIS A 73 0.61 24.49 1.36
CA HIS A 73 0.19 24.45 2.77
C HIS A 73 -1.28 24.82 2.99
N SER A 74 -1.87 25.58 2.07
CA SER A 74 -3.21 26.15 2.21
C SER A 74 -4.33 25.14 1.95
N ILE A 75 -4.04 24.07 1.21
CA ILE A 75 -5.01 23.03 0.85
C ILE A 75 -4.85 21.77 1.71
N PRO A 76 -5.86 20.88 1.79
CA PRO A 76 -5.73 19.61 2.50
C PRO A 76 -4.60 18.75 1.93
N ASP A 77 -3.90 18.00 2.79
CA ASP A 77 -2.79 17.14 2.33
C ASP A 77 -3.22 16.08 1.31
N TYR A 78 -4.42 15.52 1.48
CA TYR A 78 -5.03 14.61 0.50
C TYR A 78 -5.11 15.25 -0.90
N GLN A 79 -5.44 16.54 -1.00
CA GLN A 79 -5.50 17.25 -2.28
C GLN A 79 -4.11 17.40 -2.88
N ASN A 80 -3.10 17.80 -2.09
CA ASN A 80 -1.70 17.84 -2.54
C ASN A 80 -1.27 16.49 -3.14
N MET A 81 -1.59 15.37 -2.46
CA MET A 81 -1.22 14.04 -2.93
C MET A 81 -1.91 13.67 -4.26
N VAL A 82 -3.20 13.98 -4.40
CA VAL A 82 -3.93 13.74 -5.65
C VAL A 82 -3.34 14.57 -6.80
N ASP A 83 -3.09 15.86 -6.57
CA ASP A 83 -2.54 16.76 -7.59
C ASP A 83 -1.12 16.34 -8.00
N PHE A 84 -0.29 15.98 -7.02
CA PHE A 84 1.07 15.52 -7.26
C PHE A 84 1.11 14.19 -8.02
N HIS A 85 0.32 13.18 -7.62
CA HIS A 85 0.26 11.91 -8.35
C HIS A 85 -0.22 12.11 -9.80
N ASN A 86 -1.25 12.93 -10.01
CA ASN A 86 -1.72 13.26 -11.36
C ASN A 86 -0.63 13.96 -12.20
N LYS A 87 0.19 14.83 -11.61
CA LYS A 87 1.33 15.46 -12.28
C LYS A 87 2.39 14.44 -12.66
N ILE A 88 2.85 13.63 -11.70
CA ILE A 88 3.92 12.65 -11.90
C ILE A 88 3.51 11.57 -12.92
N ASP A 89 2.25 11.14 -12.93
CA ASP A 89 1.72 10.20 -13.93
C ASP A 89 1.76 10.79 -15.34
N ARG A 90 1.39 12.07 -15.51
CA ARG A 90 1.46 12.74 -16.81
C ARG A 90 2.90 12.91 -17.29
N GLU A 91 3.81 13.24 -16.37
CA GLU A 91 5.24 13.44 -16.67
C GLU A 91 6.03 12.13 -16.77
N LYS A 92 5.43 11.00 -16.36
CA LYS A 92 6.09 9.68 -16.22
C LYS A 92 7.34 9.74 -15.34
N ASN A 93 7.33 10.59 -14.31
CA ASN A 93 8.49 10.85 -13.44
C ASN A 93 8.40 10.10 -12.10
N THR A 94 8.28 8.77 -12.14
CA THR A 94 8.05 7.96 -10.91
C THR A 94 9.25 7.89 -9.98
N ASN A 95 10.43 8.32 -10.42
CA ASN A 95 11.70 8.25 -9.68
C ASN A 95 12.20 9.63 -9.20
N TRP A 96 11.31 10.62 -9.12
CA TRP A 96 11.63 12.01 -8.73
C TRP A 96 12.47 12.14 -7.45
N TYR A 97 12.26 11.23 -6.48
CA TYR A 97 12.92 11.22 -5.19
C TYR A 97 14.42 10.85 -5.26
N LEU A 98 14.87 10.22 -6.35
CA LEU A 98 16.28 9.92 -6.60
C LEU A 98 17.04 11.11 -7.17
N THR A 99 16.35 12.03 -7.82
CA THR A 99 16.96 13.19 -8.52
C THR A 99 16.89 14.48 -7.71
N ALA A 100 15.91 14.62 -6.81
CA ALA A 100 15.79 15.81 -5.98
C ALA A 100 16.69 15.75 -4.74
N ASN A 101 17.30 16.87 -4.37
CA ASN A 101 18.05 16.98 -3.11
C ASN A 101 17.12 16.80 -1.91
N LEU A 102 17.66 16.32 -0.78
CA LEU A 102 16.83 15.97 0.38
C LEU A 102 16.03 17.15 0.94
N ASP A 103 16.58 18.37 0.92
CA ASP A 103 15.95 19.61 1.38
C ASP A 103 14.94 20.21 0.38
N GLN A 104 14.85 19.65 -0.83
CA GLN A 104 13.85 19.97 -1.85
C GLN A 104 12.67 18.98 -1.85
N GLN A 105 12.64 18.06 -0.89
CA GLN A 105 11.58 17.06 -0.75
C GLN A 105 10.76 17.32 0.51
N VAL A 106 9.51 16.89 0.45
CA VAL A 106 8.62 16.74 1.60
C VAL A 106 8.60 15.27 1.99
N TYR A 107 8.60 15.03 3.29
CA TYR A 107 8.58 13.72 3.89
C TYR A 107 7.38 13.56 4.80
N THR A 108 7.04 12.30 5.03
CA THR A 108 5.98 11.91 5.94
C THR A 108 6.46 10.84 6.90
N LYS A 109 6.16 11.02 8.18
CA LYS A 109 6.33 10.02 9.24
C LYS A 109 5.04 9.86 10.05
N PHE A 110 4.94 8.73 10.74
CA PHE A 110 3.76 8.37 11.52
C PHE A 110 4.10 8.22 13.00
N HIS A 111 3.15 8.53 13.88
CA HIS A 111 3.21 8.14 15.28
C HIS A 111 1.84 7.69 15.78
N ILE A 112 1.84 6.83 16.80
CA ILE A 112 0.61 6.37 17.45
C ILE A 112 0.22 7.37 18.53
N ALA A 113 -1.06 7.73 18.56
CA ALA A 113 -1.67 8.53 19.61
C ALA A 113 -3.01 7.92 20.03
N LYS A 114 -3.54 8.38 21.17
CA LYS A 114 -4.89 8.02 21.62
C LYS A 114 -5.92 9.07 21.20
N SER A 115 -7.14 8.64 20.96
CA SER A 115 -8.30 9.52 20.76
C SER A 115 -9.58 8.89 21.30
N VAL A 116 -10.74 9.40 20.86
CA VAL A 116 -12.07 8.95 21.27
C VAL A 116 -12.74 8.26 20.08
N GLY A 117 -13.28 7.06 20.29
CA GLY A 117 -13.97 6.31 19.25
C GLY A 117 -13.70 4.81 19.32
N CYS A 118 -13.38 4.20 18.18
CA CYS A 118 -13.08 2.78 18.05
C CYS A 118 -12.03 2.54 16.95
N GLY A 119 -11.63 1.28 16.73
CA GLY A 119 -10.71 0.89 15.65
C GLY A 119 -11.19 1.26 14.23
N HIS A 120 -12.47 1.62 14.09
CA HIS A 120 -13.07 2.00 12.80
C HIS A 120 -13.17 3.51 12.57
N TYR A 121 -13.55 4.27 13.60
CA TYR A 121 -13.86 5.70 13.48
C TYR A 121 -13.42 6.49 14.70
N ILE A 122 -12.85 7.67 14.45
CA ILE A 122 -12.67 8.72 15.45
C ILE A 122 -14.02 9.43 15.61
N ARG A 123 -14.65 9.32 16.78
CA ARG A 123 -15.92 10.01 17.08
C ARG A 123 -16.19 10.18 18.56
N GLY A 124 -16.98 11.19 18.89
CA GLY A 124 -17.34 11.55 20.27
C GLY A 124 -18.65 10.96 20.80
N CYS A 125 -19.29 10.02 20.12
CA CYS A 125 -20.55 9.40 20.56
C CYS A 125 -20.66 7.92 20.17
N GLN A 126 -21.52 7.19 20.88
CA GLN A 126 -22.00 5.87 20.51
C GLN A 126 -23.37 5.98 19.80
N LYS A 127 -23.62 5.12 18.83
CA LYS A 127 -24.89 5.05 18.08
C LYS A 127 -25.80 3.98 18.71
N MET A 128 -27.10 4.28 18.81
CA MET A 128 -28.11 3.27 19.15
C MET A 128 -28.46 2.46 17.91
N CYS A 129 -28.55 1.13 18.04
CA CYS A 129 -29.15 0.28 17.01
C CYS A 129 -30.68 0.32 17.15
N GLU A 130 -31.40 0.58 16.06
CA GLU A 130 -32.88 0.64 16.08
C GLU A 130 -33.55 -0.75 16.14
N VAL A 131 -32.76 -1.83 16.02
CA VAL A 131 -33.26 -3.22 16.17
C VAL A 131 -33.11 -3.69 17.61
N CYS A 132 -31.87 -3.78 18.11
CA CYS A 132 -31.59 -4.30 19.45
C CYS A 132 -31.59 -3.24 20.56
N HIS A 133 -31.70 -1.94 20.22
CA HIS A 133 -31.74 -0.80 21.16
C HIS A 133 -30.51 -0.65 22.07
N LYS A 134 -29.41 -1.34 21.74
CA LYS A 134 -28.11 -1.24 22.41
C LYS A 134 -27.23 -0.16 21.78
N PHE A 135 -26.24 0.33 22.53
CA PHE A 135 -25.31 1.38 22.08
C PHE A 135 -23.94 0.81 21.71
N TYR A 136 -23.47 1.13 20.51
CA TYR A 136 -22.15 0.74 20.03
C TYR A 136 -21.35 1.94 19.56
N PRO A 137 -20.01 1.91 19.63
CA PRO A 137 -19.17 2.96 19.07
C PRO A 137 -19.49 3.20 17.59
N CYS A 138 -19.68 2.15 16.79
CA CYS A 138 -20.07 2.28 15.39
C CYS A 138 -20.86 1.06 14.91
N ARG A 139 -21.28 1.11 13.63
CA ARG A 139 -22.01 0.00 13.01
C ARG A 139 -21.17 -1.28 12.90
N LEU A 140 -19.86 -1.15 12.65
CA LEU A 140 -18.98 -2.31 12.46
C LEU A 140 -18.76 -3.02 13.79
N CYS A 141 -18.51 -2.28 14.87
CA CYS A 141 -18.46 -2.85 16.22
C CYS A 141 -19.79 -3.46 16.69
N HIS A 142 -20.92 -3.10 16.06
CA HIS A 142 -22.18 -3.78 16.31
C HIS A 142 -22.23 -5.10 15.53
N ASP A 143 -21.97 -5.05 14.22
CA ASP A 143 -22.01 -6.19 13.31
C ASP A 143 -20.99 -7.29 13.69
N GLU A 144 -19.94 -6.96 14.46
CA GLU A 144 -18.98 -7.90 15.04
C GLU A 144 -19.50 -8.65 16.28
N GLU A 145 -20.45 -8.06 17.03
CA GLU A 145 -20.91 -8.56 18.33
C GLU A 145 -22.33 -9.12 18.27
N GLU A 146 -23.12 -8.75 17.26
CA GLU A 146 -24.52 -9.12 17.13
C GLU A 146 -24.75 -9.97 15.87
N ASP A 147 -25.81 -10.77 15.89
CA ASP A 147 -26.22 -11.69 14.81
C ASP A 147 -27.00 -11.02 13.66
N HIS A 148 -27.05 -9.69 13.66
CA HIS A 148 -27.78 -8.90 12.67
C HIS A 148 -27.00 -7.64 12.28
N GLU A 149 -27.26 -7.14 11.07
CA GLU A 149 -26.65 -5.92 10.57
C GLU A 149 -27.27 -4.67 11.22
N PHE A 150 -26.42 -3.71 11.59
CA PHE A 150 -26.82 -2.43 12.12
C PHE A 150 -27.59 -1.62 11.06
N PRO A 151 -28.79 -1.09 11.35
CA PRO A 151 -29.63 -0.38 10.38
C PRO A 151 -29.09 1.03 10.11
N ARG A 152 -28.05 1.12 9.26
CA ARG A 152 -27.22 2.32 9.09
C ARG A 152 -27.97 3.61 8.73
N TYR A 153 -29.11 3.50 8.06
CA TYR A 153 -29.92 4.64 7.62
C TYR A 153 -30.97 5.09 8.64
N GLN A 154 -31.28 4.24 9.62
CA GLN A 154 -32.43 4.45 10.52
C GLN A 154 -32.00 5.10 11.84
N THR A 155 -30.72 5.05 12.20
CA THR A 155 -30.26 5.58 13.50
C THR A 155 -30.64 7.03 13.71
N SER A 156 -31.42 7.24 14.77
CA SER A 156 -31.92 8.53 15.20
C SER A 156 -31.29 9.00 16.50
N THR A 157 -30.73 8.09 17.30
CA THR A 157 -30.30 8.33 18.68
C THR A 157 -28.82 8.03 18.91
N VAL A 158 -28.17 8.90 19.69
CA VAL A 158 -26.76 8.76 20.08
C VAL A 158 -26.57 8.98 21.58
N LYS A 159 -25.53 8.37 22.15
CA LYS A 159 -25.07 8.61 23.52
C LYS A 159 -23.70 9.29 23.49
N CYS A 160 -23.58 10.42 24.18
CA CYS A 160 -22.33 11.16 24.29
C CYS A 160 -21.23 10.32 24.97
N SER A 161 -20.05 10.22 24.36
CA SER A 161 -18.94 9.49 24.98
C SER A 161 -18.36 10.20 26.21
N TYR A 162 -18.54 11.52 26.33
CA TYR A 162 -17.94 12.35 27.39
C TYR A 162 -18.80 12.47 28.64
N CYS A 163 -20.13 12.58 28.49
CA CYS A 163 -21.04 12.82 29.61
C CYS A 163 -22.25 11.88 29.64
N ASP A 164 -22.26 10.85 28.80
CA ASP A 164 -23.30 9.82 28.70
C ASP A 164 -24.74 10.33 28.42
N LYS A 165 -24.89 11.61 28.04
CA LYS A 165 -26.17 12.16 27.61
C LYS A 165 -26.67 11.43 26.36
N ILE A 166 -27.86 10.84 26.46
CA ILE A 166 -28.62 10.32 25.32
C ILE A 166 -29.41 11.47 24.67
N GLN A 167 -29.36 11.55 23.35
CA GLN A 167 -29.97 12.63 22.57
C GLN A 167 -30.23 12.18 21.12
N PRO A 168 -31.06 12.92 20.37
CA PRO A 168 -31.12 12.77 18.92
C PRO A 168 -29.74 12.98 18.28
N ILE A 169 -29.51 12.29 17.16
CA ILE A 169 -28.28 12.39 16.39
C ILE A 169 -28.04 13.84 15.94
N SER A 170 -26.84 14.33 16.22
CA SER A 170 -26.37 15.67 15.87
C SER A 170 -24.84 15.64 15.74
N THR A 171 -24.24 16.78 15.40
CA THR A 171 -22.78 16.91 15.31
C THR A 171 -22.11 17.19 16.65
N SER A 172 -22.87 17.51 17.70
CA SER A 172 -22.34 17.82 19.04
C SER A 172 -23.32 17.48 20.16
N CYS A 173 -22.76 17.28 21.36
CA CYS A 173 -23.55 16.99 22.56
C CYS A 173 -24.37 18.21 22.98
N ILE A 174 -25.68 18.04 23.23
CA ILE A 174 -26.53 19.13 23.69
C ILE A 174 -26.18 19.58 25.11
N SER A 175 -25.60 18.69 25.92
CA SER A 175 -25.25 18.92 27.32
C SER A 175 -23.84 19.51 27.46
N CYS A 176 -22.79 18.76 27.09
CA CYS A 176 -21.39 19.19 27.29
C CYS A 176 -20.76 19.91 26.10
N LYS A 177 -21.51 20.11 25.00
CA LYS A 177 -21.09 20.80 23.77
C LYS A 177 -19.89 20.19 23.01
N LYS A 178 -19.35 19.05 23.46
CA LYS A 178 -18.29 18.33 22.76
C LYS A 178 -18.77 17.85 21.38
N VAL A 179 -17.90 17.98 20.38
CA VAL A 179 -18.17 17.60 18.99
C VAL A 179 -18.10 16.08 18.84
N PHE A 180 -19.09 15.50 18.16
CA PHE A 180 -19.16 14.07 17.87
C PHE A 180 -18.41 13.70 16.59
N GLY A 181 -18.45 14.55 15.57
CA GLY A 181 -17.78 14.35 14.29
C GLY A 181 -17.62 15.68 13.57
N THR A 182 -16.48 15.90 12.92
CA THR A 182 -16.29 17.05 12.02
C THR A 182 -16.98 16.85 10.68
N TYR A 183 -17.20 15.59 10.29
CA TYR A 183 -18.04 15.19 9.16
C TYR A 183 -19.33 14.53 9.67
N TYR A 184 -20.47 14.95 9.10
CA TYR A 184 -21.77 14.33 9.30
C TYR A 184 -22.49 14.11 7.97
N CYS A 185 -22.85 12.85 7.69
CA CYS A 185 -23.77 12.52 6.61
C CYS A 185 -25.15 12.17 7.19
N HIS A 186 -26.16 12.96 6.82
CA HIS A 186 -27.53 12.77 7.31
C HIS A 186 -28.25 11.56 6.68
N ILE A 187 -27.79 11.10 5.51
CA ILE A 187 -28.32 9.90 4.82
C ILE A 187 -27.74 8.66 5.49
N CYS A 188 -26.41 8.51 5.48
CA CYS A 188 -25.71 7.36 6.07
C CYS A 188 -25.68 7.36 7.61
N LYS A 189 -26.15 8.44 8.26
CA LYS A 189 -26.01 8.70 9.70
C LYS A 189 -24.56 8.49 10.18
N LEU A 190 -23.59 8.93 9.37
CA LEU A 190 -22.16 8.74 9.62
C LEU A 190 -21.58 9.97 10.30
N LEU A 191 -20.92 9.76 11.45
CA LEU A 191 -20.13 10.77 12.16
C LEU A 191 -18.66 10.34 12.21
N CYS A 192 -17.76 11.20 11.76
CA CYS A 192 -16.32 10.90 11.71
C CYS A 192 -15.49 12.19 11.91
N SER A 193 -14.36 12.07 12.59
CA SER A 193 -13.41 13.16 12.84
C SER A 193 -12.04 12.97 12.18
N MET A 194 -11.90 12.07 11.19
CA MET A 194 -10.62 11.85 10.47
C MET A 194 -10.17 13.10 9.68
N GLY A 195 -11.13 13.91 9.20
CA GLY A 195 -10.85 15.20 8.56
C GLY A 195 -10.33 15.10 7.11
N GLN A 196 -10.33 16.23 6.42
CA GLN A 196 -10.06 16.31 4.97
C GLN A 196 -8.58 16.08 4.60
N ASN A 197 -7.65 16.27 5.54
CA ASN A 197 -6.23 16.05 5.26
C ASN A 197 -5.90 14.59 4.93
N ALA A 198 -6.63 13.64 5.51
CA ALA A 198 -6.39 12.21 5.28
C ALA A 198 -7.53 11.50 4.55
N LYS A 199 -8.78 11.81 4.89
CA LYS A 199 -9.95 11.09 4.39
C LYS A 199 -11.09 12.09 4.15
N PRO A 200 -11.03 12.91 3.09
CA PRO A 200 -12.18 13.71 2.69
C PRO A 200 -13.34 12.76 2.39
N MET A 201 -14.50 13.03 2.99
CA MET A 201 -15.67 12.16 2.88
C MET A 201 -16.79 12.91 2.18
N HIS A 202 -17.48 12.25 1.26
CA HIS A 202 -18.68 12.77 0.62
C HIS A 202 -19.70 11.65 0.42
N HIS A 203 -20.98 11.98 0.36
CA HIS A 203 -22.03 10.99 0.06
C HIS A 203 -22.18 10.85 -1.45
N CYS A 204 -22.14 9.62 -1.97
CA CYS A 204 -22.52 9.38 -3.35
C CYS A 204 -23.98 8.94 -3.42
N GLU A 205 -24.83 9.71 -4.09
CA GLU A 205 -26.25 9.39 -4.28
C GLU A 205 -26.47 8.09 -5.08
N GLY A 206 -25.59 7.79 -6.03
CA GLY A 206 -25.65 6.55 -6.82
C GLY A 206 -25.34 5.32 -5.97
N CYS A 207 -24.20 5.32 -5.27
CA CYS A 207 -23.79 4.20 -4.41
C CYS A 207 -24.55 4.15 -3.07
N LYS A 208 -25.21 5.25 -2.65
CA LYS A 208 -25.91 5.40 -1.36
C LYS A 208 -25.04 5.13 -0.14
N VAL A 209 -23.75 5.50 -0.23
CA VAL A 209 -22.74 5.33 0.81
C VAL A 209 -21.79 6.53 0.81
N CYS A 210 -21.16 6.80 1.96
CA CYS A 210 -20.10 7.80 2.04
C CYS A 210 -18.79 7.23 1.48
N MET A 211 -18.25 7.89 0.48
CA MET A 211 -16.96 7.57 -0.13
C MET A 211 -15.84 8.36 0.56
N VAL A 212 -14.63 7.81 0.57
CA VAL A 212 -13.41 8.50 0.99
C VAL A 212 -12.67 8.95 -0.26
N GLU A 213 -13.01 10.12 -0.76
CA GLU A 213 -12.45 10.75 -1.95
C GLU A 213 -12.89 12.22 -1.97
N LEU A 214 -12.20 13.05 -2.76
CA LEU A 214 -12.62 14.42 -3.03
C LEU A 214 -13.88 14.40 -3.90
N GLU A 215 -14.94 15.07 -3.46
CA GLU A 215 -16.18 15.17 -4.25
C GLU A 215 -15.93 15.83 -5.61
N SER A 216 -15.02 16.82 -5.64
CA SER A 216 -14.58 17.49 -6.87
C SER A 216 -13.83 16.57 -7.83
N ASP A 217 -13.34 15.42 -7.40
CA ASP A 217 -12.59 14.46 -8.22
C ASP A 217 -13.29 13.11 -8.38
N SER A 218 -14.48 12.91 -7.80
CA SER A 218 -15.22 11.65 -7.90
C SER A 218 -16.33 11.74 -8.96
N THR A 219 -16.57 10.65 -9.70
CA THR A 219 -17.70 10.53 -10.64
C THR A 219 -18.31 9.14 -10.57
N HIS A 220 -19.64 9.10 -10.39
CA HIS A 220 -20.39 7.85 -10.32
C HIS A 220 -20.78 7.35 -11.71
N CYS A 221 -20.46 6.09 -12.01
CA CYS A 221 -20.91 5.38 -13.20
C CYS A 221 -22.15 4.56 -12.90
N TYR A 222 -23.31 5.00 -13.40
CA TYR A 222 -24.58 4.28 -13.21
C TYR A 222 -24.64 2.92 -13.93
N LYS A 223 -23.75 2.65 -14.90
CA LYS A 223 -23.72 1.37 -15.61
C LYS A 223 -23.14 0.24 -14.75
N CYS A 224 -22.09 0.53 -13.97
CA CYS A 224 -21.45 -0.44 -13.07
C CYS A 224 -21.66 -0.09 -11.58
N ASN A 225 -22.49 0.92 -11.30
CA ASN A 225 -22.84 1.39 -9.96
C ASN A 225 -21.61 1.73 -9.08
N CYS A 226 -20.62 2.40 -9.65
CA CYS A 226 -19.37 2.70 -8.95
C CYS A 226 -18.78 4.08 -9.19
N CYS A 227 -18.14 4.60 -8.15
CA CYS A 227 -17.39 5.84 -8.20
C CYS A 227 -15.97 5.60 -8.70
N TYR A 228 -15.51 6.50 -9.56
CA TYR A 228 -14.14 6.54 -10.07
C TYR A 228 -13.63 7.97 -9.98
N ALA A 229 -12.31 8.12 -9.81
CA ALA A 229 -11.64 9.38 -10.03
C ALA A 229 -11.96 9.92 -11.44
N LYS A 230 -12.19 11.23 -11.59
CA LYS A 230 -12.56 11.86 -12.86
C LYS A 230 -11.57 11.53 -13.98
N SER A 231 -10.29 11.50 -13.64
CA SER A 231 -9.20 11.14 -14.57
C SER A 231 -9.33 9.73 -15.15
N LYS A 232 -10.00 8.81 -14.44
CA LYS A 232 -10.19 7.41 -14.85
C LYS A 232 -11.60 7.14 -15.37
N PHE A 233 -12.55 8.06 -15.18
CA PHE A 233 -13.95 7.84 -15.55
C PHE A 233 -14.16 7.61 -17.06
N SER A 234 -13.38 8.21 -17.96
CA SER A 234 -13.54 7.94 -19.40
C SER A 234 -12.92 6.61 -19.84
N SER A 235 -11.92 6.10 -19.12
CA SER A 235 -11.15 4.91 -19.47
C SER A 235 -11.55 3.66 -18.70
N HIS A 236 -12.40 3.79 -17.67
CA HIS A 236 -12.83 2.64 -16.89
C HIS A 236 -13.64 1.66 -17.75
N LYS A 237 -13.41 0.37 -17.50
CA LYS A 237 -14.24 -0.69 -18.05
C LYS A 237 -15.28 -1.03 -16.99
N CYS A 238 -16.56 -0.88 -17.35
CA CYS A 238 -17.65 -1.32 -16.50
C CYS A 238 -17.55 -2.83 -16.29
N VAL A 239 -17.29 -3.24 -15.05
CA VAL A 239 -17.35 -4.65 -14.63
C VAL A 239 -18.56 -4.77 -13.72
N LYS A 240 -19.37 -5.82 -13.93
CA LYS A 240 -20.51 -6.11 -13.05
C LYS A 240 -19.97 -6.44 -11.65
N ASP A 241 -20.64 -5.91 -10.63
CA ASP A 241 -20.26 -6.18 -9.24
C ASP A 241 -20.28 -7.68 -8.96
N GLU A 242 -19.16 -8.18 -8.46
CA GLU A 242 -19.15 -9.44 -7.71
C GLU A 242 -19.81 -9.16 -6.37
N GLU A 243 -20.60 -10.10 -5.86
CA GLU A 243 -21.26 -9.91 -4.56
C GLU A 243 -20.23 -9.83 -3.44
N ASN A 244 -19.18 -10.64 -3.53
CA ASN A 244 -18.21 -10.88 -2.47
C ASN A 244 -16.77 -10.65 -2.92
N CYS A 245 -15.96 -10.14 -2.00
CA CYS A 245 -14.51 -10.01 -2.16
C CYS A 245 -13.87 -11.39 -2.31
N MET A 246 -13.03 -11.57 -3.33
CA MET A 246 -12.38 -12.86 -3.61
C MET A 246 -11.37 -13.33 -2.53
N VAL A 247 -11.09 -12.48 -1.54
CA VAL A 247 -10.13 -12.76 -0.46
C VAL A 247 -10.85 -13.06 0.84
N CYS A 248 -11.67 -12.13 1.34
CA CYS A 248 -12.35 -12.28 2.63
C CYS A 248 -13.78 -12.81 2.53
N MET A 249 -14.31 -12.99 1.31
CA MET A 249 -15.71 -13.36 1.03
C MET A 249 -16.75 -12.36 1.57
N GLY A 250 -16.33 -11.22 2.12
CA GLY A 250 -17.22 -10.15 2.57
C GLY A 250 -17.80 -9.36 1.39
N SER A 251 -19.00 -8.81 1.58
CA SER A 251 -19.71 -8.08 0.53
C SER A 251 -18.91 -6.89 -0.03
N ILE A 252 -18.78 -6.80 -1.35
CA ILE A 252 -18.15 -5.63 -2.02
C ILE A 252 -19.03 -4.39 -1.88
N SER A 253 -20.34 -4.53 -2.12
CA SER A 253 -21.28 -3.41 -2.20
C SER A 253 -21.69 -2.84 -0.83
N LYS A 254 -21.67 -3.66 0.23
CA LYS A 254 -22.03 -3.21 1.59
C LYS A 254 -20.83 -2.72 2.43
N SER A 255 -19.60 -2.96 1.96
CA SER A 255 -18.39 -2.61 2.68
C SER A 255 -18.19 -1.10 2.80
N ILE A 256 -17.48 -0.67 3.85
CA ILE A 256 -16.98 0.71 3.95
C ILE A 256 -15.67 0.91 3.20
N TYR A 257 -14.98 -0.19 2.90
CA TYR A 257 -13.71 -0.17 2.20
C TYR A 257 -14.01 -0.05 0.72
N GLY A 258 -13.27 0.81 0.02
CA GLY A 258 -13.32 0.84 -1.43
C GLY A 258 -12.92 -0.51 -2.02
N ARG A 259 -13.18 -0.69 -3.31
CA ARG A 259 -12.83 -1.91 -4.04
C ARG A 259 -11.73 -1.64 -5.05
N ILE A 260 -11.01 -2.69 -5.39
CA ILE A 260 -10.09 -2.74 -6.52
C ILE A 260 -10.64 -3.75 -7.52
N VAL A 261 -10.64 -3.37 -8.79
CA VAL A 261 -10.95 -4.26 -9.90
C VAL A 261 -9.64 -4.62 -10.58
N LEU A 262 -9.26 -5.90 -10.54
CA LEU A 262 -8.01 -6.37 -11.12
C LEU A 262 -8.07 -6.38 -12.65
N LYS A 263 -6.91 -6.50 -13.31
CA LYS A 263 -6.82 -6.70 -14.77
C LYS A 263 -7.52 -7.98 -15.23
N CYS A 264 -7.64 -8.98 -14.35
CA CYS A 264 -8.40 -10.20 -14.57
C CYS A 264 -9.90 -10.06 -14.24
N ASN A 265 -10.38 -8.84 -13.97
CA ASN A 265 -11.74 -8.44 -13.59
C ASN A 265 -12.25 -8.95 -12.23
N HIS A 266 -11.52 -9.80 -11.53
CA HIS A 266 -11.86 -10.17 -10.16
C HIS A 266 -11.72 -8.97 -9.21
N GLN A 267 -12.56 -8.96 -8.16
CA GLN A 267 -12.72 -7.81 -7.28
C GLN A 267 -12.36 -8.17 -5.84
N LEU A 268 -11.72 -7.23 -5.15
CA LEU A 268 -11.40 -7.32 -3.74
C LEU A 268 -11.49 -5.95 -3.08
N HIS A 269 -11.65 -5.90 -1.76
CA HIS A 269 -11.57 -4.64 -1.03
C HIS A 269 -10.12 -4.10 -1.01
N ILE A 270 -9.96 -2.78 -0.92
CA ILE A 270 -8.65 -2.11 -0.82
C ILE A 270 -7.78 -2.69 0.31
N HIS A 271 -8.35 -2.90 1.50
CA HIS A 271 -7.58 -3.47 2.63
C HIS A 271 -7.12 -4.92 2.37
N CYS A 272 -7.90 -5.75 1.66
CA CYS A 272 -7.49 -7.09 1.29
C CYS A 272 -6.35 -7.05 0.27
N TYR A 273 -6.40 -6.11 -0.68
CA TYR A 273 -5.31 -5.89 -1.62
C TYR A 273 -4.03 -5.45 -0.92
N GLU A 274 -4.09 -4.47 -0.01
CA GLU A 274 -2.94 -4.03 0.80
C GLU A 274 -2.34 -5.22 1.58
N GLN A 275 -3.19 -6.03 2.21
CA GLN A 275 -2.75 -7.22 2.93
C GLN A 275 -2.06 -8.24 2.03
N MET A 276 -2.59 -8.50 0.83
CA MET A 276 -1.97 -9.39 -0.15
C MET A 276 -0.58 -8.89 -0.56
N LEU A 277 -0.44 -7.58 -0.85
CA LEU A 277 0.86 -7.01 -1.21
C LEU A 277 1.89 -7.13 -0.07
N ASN A 278 1.46 -6.87 1.17
CA ASN A 278 2.32 -6.92 2.34
C ASN A 278 2.81 -8.34 2.65
N GLN A 279 2.02 -9.35 2.31
CA GLN A 279 2.39 -10.77 2.44
C GLN A 279 3.22 -11.28 1.25
N GLY A 280 3.53 -10.44 0.26
CA GLY A 280 4.20 -10.87 -0.97
C GLY A 280 3.33 -11.69 -1.92
N ASN A 281 2.01 -11.70 -1.71
CA ASN A 281 1.05 -12.46 -2.49
C ASN A 281 0.57 -11.66 -3.71
N TYR A 282 1.32 -11.72 -4.81
CA TYR A 282 1.03 -10.93 -6.03
C TYR A 282 0.16 -11.65 -7.06
N LYS A 283 -0.48 -12.76 -6.70
CA LYS A 283 -1.30 -13.59 -7.59
C LYS A 283 -2.77 -13.53 -7.19
N CYS A 284 -3.66 -13.38 -8.17
CA CYS A 284 -5.10 -13.50 -7.94
C CYS A 284 -5.44 -14.91 -7.43
N PRO A 285 -6.13 -15.09 -6.29
CA PRO A 285 -6.44 -16.40 -5.75
C PRO A 285 -7.34 -17.25 -6.67
N LEU A 286 -8.17 -16.60 -7.49
CA LEU A 286 -9.14 -17.27 -8.35
C LEU A 286 -8.56 -17.76 -9.67
N CYS A 287 -7.67 -16.98 -10.29
CA CYS A 287 -7.16 -17.28 -11.64
C CYS A 287 -5.63 -17.26 -11.77
N LYS A 288 -4.89 -17.05 -10.67
CA LYS A 288 -3.43 -16.97 -10.61
C LYS A 288 -2.78 -15.82 -11.41
N LYS A 289 -3.55 -15.03 -12.18
CA LYS A 289 -3.05 -13.84 -12.91
C LYS A 289 -2.44 -12.81 -11.96
N PHE A 290 -1.55 -11.97 -12.49
CA PHE A 290 -0.85 -10.97 -11.71
C PHE A 290 -1.84 -9.93 -11.18
N LEU A 291 -1.84 -9.76 -9.87
CA LEU A 291 -2.83 -8.98 -9.12
C LEU A 291 -2.44 -7.51 -8.98
N VAL A 292 -1.16 -7.17 -9.06
CA VAL A 292 -0.69 -5.82 -8.73
C VAL A 292 -1.15 -4.80 -9.78
N VAL A 293 -1.71 -3.68 -9.33
CA VAL A 293 -2.26 -2.61 -10.17
C VAL A 293 -1.63 -1.25 -9.85
N GLU A 294 -1.84 -0.28 -10.73
CA GLU A 294 -1.50 1.14 -10.51
C GLU A 294 -0.04 1.37 -10.10
N HIS A 295 0.22 2.27 -9.15
CA HIS A 295 1.57 2.65 -8.70
C HIS A 295 2.34 1.47 -8.08
N ASP A 296 1.65 0.45 -7.56
CA ASP A 296 2.32 -0.73 -7.02
C ASP A 296 2.97 -1.60 -8.10
N PHE A 297 2.46 -1.54 -9.34
CA PHE A 297 2.92 -2.39 -10.43
C PHE A 297 4.41 -2.19 -10.68
N GLU A 298 4.86 -0.94 -10.88
CA GLU A 298 6.28 -0.65 -11.13
C GLU A 298 7.14 -0.92 -9.90
N ARG A 299 6.65 -0.64 -8.70
CA ARG A 299 7.35 -0.93 -7.45
C ARG A 299 7.64 -2.42 -7.29
N VAL A 300 6.61 -3.26 -7.44
CA VAL A 300 6.74 -4.73 -7.29
C VAL A 300 7.56 -5.30 -8.44
N LYS A 301 7.28 -4.89 -9.68
CA LYS A 301 8.02 -5.35 -10.86
C LYS A 301 9.51 -5.00 -10.75
N SER A 302 9.85 -3.76 -10.45
CA SER A 302 11.25 -3.32 -10.30
C SER A 302 11.95 -4.06 -9.16
N HIS A 303 11.24 -4.33 -8.07
CA HIS A 303 11.77 -5.13 -6.97
C HIS A 303 12.10 -6.57 -7.41
N GLN A 304 11.17 -7.23 -8.10
CA GLN A 304 11.37 -8.58 -8.62
C GLN A 304 12.47 -8.63 -9.69
N SER A 305 12.51 -7.66 -10.63
CA SER A 305 13.59 -7.52 -11.62
C SER A 305 14.94 -7.37 -10.94
N ARG A 306 15.04 -6.49 -9.93
CA ARG A 306 16.28 -6.31 -9.18
C ARG A 306 16.74 -7.60 -8.50
N ILE A 307 15.83 -8.38 -7.92
CA ILE A 307 16.16 -9.69 -7.35
C ILE A 307 16.64 -10.63 -8.46
N TYR A 308 15.88 -10.78 -9.54
CA TYR A 308 16.23 -11.67 -10.64
C TYR A 308 17.59 -11.34 -11.29
N GLU A 309 17.91 -10.05 -11.43
CA GLU A 309 19.16 -9.56 -12.02
C GLU A 309 20.34 -9.51 -11.03
N SER A 310 20.10 -9.60 -9.73
CA SER A 310 21.17 -9.56 -8.71
C SER A 310 21.49 -10.93 -8.13
N TYR A 311 20.56 -11.88 -8.19
CA TYR A 311 20.78 -13.23 -7.66
C TYR A 311 21.47 -14.12 -8.68
N ILE A 312 22.68 -14.52 -8.33
CA ILE A 312 23.55 -15.33 -9.17
C ILE A 312 22.99 -16.76 -9.28
N ILE A 313 22.88 -17.25 -10.51
CA ILE A 313 22.55 -18.65 -10.78
C ILE A 313 23.72 -19.55 -10.32
N PRO A 314 23.47 -20.51 -9.40
CA PRO A 314 24.45 -21.48 -8.97
C PRO A 314 24.84 -22.45 -10.09
N ASP A 315 26.08 -22.96 -10.07
CA ASP A 315 26.56 -23.88 -11.11
C ASP A 315 25.75 -25.18 -11.19
N GLN A 316 25.14 -25.66 -10.08
CA GLN A 316 24.27 -26.85 -10.14
C GLN A 316 22.98 -26.60 -10.92
N LEU A 317 22.53 -25.34 -10.99
CA LEU A 317 21.37 -24.96 -11.79
C LEU A 317 21.76 -24.56 -13.20
N LYS A 318 23.04 -24.29 -13.47
CA LYS A 318 23.49 -23.86 -14.79
C LYS A 318 23.19 -24.91 -15.86
N ASN A 319 22.58 -24.48 -16.96
CA ASN A 319 22.05 -25.33 -18.02
C ASN A 319 20.98 -26.34 -17.56
N VAL A 320 20.42 -26.18 -16.36
CA VAL A 320 19.18 -26.85 -15.96
C VAL A 320 18.02 -26.02 -16.49
N PHE A 321 17.29 -26.56 -17.44
CA PHE A 321 16.16 -25.88 -18.06
C PHE A 321 14.84 -26.42 -17.50
N VAL A 322 13.87 -25.56 -17.29
CA VAL A 322 12.55 -25.92 -16.76
C VAL A 322 11.45 -25.49 -17.71
N ASN A 323 10.43 -26.33 -17.83
CA ASN A 323 9.22 -25.99 -18.56
C ASN A 323 8.46 -24.91 -17.79
N CYS A 324 8.16 -23.80 -18.43
CA CYS A 324 7.51 -22.65 -17.84
C CYS A 324 6.16 -22.40 -18.52
N LYS A 325 5.19 -21.94 -17.74
CA LYS A 325 3.92 -21.41 -18.25
C LYS A 325 3.62 -20.07 -17.59
N CYS A 326 3.43 -19.02 -18.39
CA CYS A 326 3.02 -17.73 -17.86
C CYS A 326 1.55 -17.77 -17.42
N ASN A 327 1.25 -17.36 -16.18
CA ASN A 327 -0.13 -17.31 -15.68
C ASN A 327 -0.97 -16.19 -16.33
N ASP A 328 -0.33 -15.19 -16.93
CA ASP A 328 -1.00 -14.02 -17.51
C ASP A 328 -1.37 -14.22 -18.99
N CYS A 329 -0.40 -14.57 -19.85
CA CYS A 329 -0.65 -14.83 -21.27
C CYS A 329 -0.89 -16.31 -21.62
N GLY A 330 -0.61 -17.24 -20.70
CA GLY A 330 -0.76 -18.68 -20.93
C GLY A 330 0.33 -19.32 -21.79
N LYS A 331 1.26 -18.54 -22.35
CA LYS A 331 2.34 -19.03 -23.19
C LYS A 331 3.25 -19.99 -22.43
N GLN A 332 3.60 -21.08 -23.08
CA GLN A 332 4.58 -22.05 -22.61
C GLN A 332 5.92 -21.77 -23.25
N PHE A 333 6.99 -21.91 -22.47
CA PHE A 333 8.35 -21.68 -22.93
C PHE A 333 9.33 -22.47 -22.05
N LEU A 334 10.56 -22.58 -22.50
CA LEU A 334 11.63 -23.22 -21.75
C LEU A 334 12.63 -22.16 -21.31
N GLN A 335 13.01 -22.14 -20.03
CA GLN A 335 13.93 -21.15 -19.48
C GLN A 335 14.95 -21.81 -18.55
N GLN A 336 16.13 -21.19 -18.46
CA GLN A 336 17.15 -21.50 -17.47
C GLN A 336 16.56 -21.40 -16.06
N GLN A 337 16.72 -22.44 -15.24
CA GLN A 337 16.24 -22.44 -13.87
C GLN A 337 16.96 -21.34 -13.08
N HIS A 338 16.17 -20.54 -12.37
CA HIS A 338 16.62 -19.48 -11.49
C HIS A 338 15.98 -19.72 -10.12
N LEU A 339 16.69 -19.35 -9.05
CA LEU A 339 16.38 -19.77 -7.68
C LEU A 339 15.01 -19.26 -7.17
N TYR A 340 14.67 -18.02 -7.48
CA TYR A 340 13.46 -17.36 -6.96
C TYR A 340 12.32 -17.23 -7.97
N PHE A 341 12.62 -16.72 -9.17
CA PHE A 341 11.61 -16.36 -10.16
C PHE A 341 11.94 -16.94 -11.54
N GLN A 342 10.89 -17.17 -12.32
CA GLN A 342 10.97 -17.33 -13.77
C GLN A 342 10.32 -16.11 -14.43
N TYR A 343 10.73 -15.79 -15.64
CA TYR A 343 10.38 -14.52 -16.30
C TYR A 343 9.75 -14.73 -17.67
N CYS A 344 8.62 -14.08 -17.91
CA CYS A 344 7.95 -14.08 -19.21
C CYS A 344 8.28 -12.82 -20.01
N ASN A 345 8.98 -12.97 -21.15
CA ASN A 345 9.33 -11.86 -22.04
C ASN A 345 8.13 -11.13 -22.67
N ASP A 346 7.05 -11.86 -22.96
CA ASP A 346 5.87 -11.30 -23.61
C ASP A 346 5.08 -10.39 -22.67
N CYS A 347 4.91 -10.82 -21.42
CA CYS A 347 4.19 -10.06 -20.39
C CYS A 347 5.08 -9.08 -19.63
N ASP A 348 6.40 -9.29 -19.65
CA ASP A 348 7.36 -8.56 -18.82
C ASP A 348 7.03 -8.69 -17.32
N LEU A 349 6.81 -9.95 -16.89
CA LEU A 349 6.36 -10.30 -15.53
C LEU A 349 7.01 -11.61 -15.03
N PHE A 350 7.10 -11.72 -13.71
CA PHE A 350 7.64 -12.90 -12.99
C PHE A 350 6.56 -13.90 -12.55
N ASN A 351 5.33 -13.76 -13.04
CA ASN A 351 4.20 -14.61 -12.66
C ASN A 351 4.13 -15.88 -13.52
N VAL A 352 5.14 -16.73 -13.33
CA VAL A 352 5.36 -17.94 -14.15
C VAL A 352 5.26 -19.18 -13.25
N GLU A 353 4.54 -20.19 -13.73
CA GLU A 353 4.48 -21.52 -13.12
C GLU A 353 5.63 -22.37 -13.66
N VAL A 354 6.34 -23.03 -12.73
CA VAL A 354 7.49 -23.89 -13.03
C VAL A 354 7.02 -25.33 -13.07
N GLY A 355 7.23 -25.99 -14.20
CA GLY A 355 6.96 -27.40 -14.43
C GLY A 355 8.22 -28.26 -14.28
N SER A 356 8.24 -29.38 -15.00
CA SER A 356 9.35 -30.33 -14.95
C SER A 356 10.63 -29.79 -15.60
N ILE A 357 11.77 -30.31 -15.14
CA ILE A 357 13.07 -30.15 -15.79
C ILE A 357 13.00 -30.71 -17.22
N SER A 358 13.63 -30.01 -18.16
CA SER A 358 13.81 -30.41 -19.55
C SER A 358 15.20 -30.98 -19.77
N LEU A 359 15.29 -32.02 -20.58
CA LEU A 359 16.54 -32.64 -21.02
C LEU A 359 17.20 -31.89 -22.18
N GLU A 360 16.42 -31.08 -22.92
CA GLU A 360 16.89 -30.32 -24.07
C GLU A 360 16.88 -28.82 -23.77
N PRO A 361 17.85 -28.04 -24.29
CA PRO A 361 17.86 -26.59 -24.17
C PRO A 361 16.80 -25.92 -25.07
N PRO A 362 16.52 -24.61 -24.88
CA PRO A 362 15.52 -23.90 -25.66
C PRO A 362 15.91 -23.85 -27.14
N LYS A 363 14.98 -24.23 -28.03
CA LYS A 363 15.20 -24.27 -29.49
C LYS A 363 15.43 -22.89 -30.12
N GLN A 364 14.99 -21.81 -29.47
CA GLN A 364 15.25 -20.43 -29.86
C GLN A 364 15.61 -19.62 -28.61
N LYS A 365 16.76 -18.92 -28.65
CA LYS A 365 17.08 -17.88 -27.68
C LYS A 365 16.38 -16.59 -28.11
N SER A 366 15.26 -16.26 -27.47
CA SER A 366 14.79 -14.87 -27.48
C SER A 366 15.77 -14.03 -26.67
N GLU A 367 16.08 -12.81 -27.10
CA GLU A 367 16.77 -11.87 -26.23
C GLU A 367 15.85 -11.52 -25.05
N ASP A 368 16.20 -12.02 -23.86
CA ASP A 368 15.43 -11.74 -22.67
C ASP A 368 15.53 -10.25 -22.31
N LYS A 369 14.38 -9.61 -22.09
CA LYS A 369 14.31 -8.21 -21.63
C LYS A 369 14.91 -8.02 -20.23
N CYS A 370 14.90 -9.07 -19.42
CA CYS A 370 15.47 -9.12 -18.09
C CYS A 370 16.41 -10.33 -18.01
N LYS A 371 17.68 -10.11 -17.67
CA LYS A 371 18.73 -11.14 -17.76
C LYS A 371 19.10 -11.64 -16.35
N PRO A 372 19.10 -12.96 -16.10
CA PRO A 372 19.53 -13.46 -14.81
C PRO A 372 21.04 -13.22 -14.62
N ALA A 373 21.45 -13.03 -13.38
CA ALA A 373 22.86 -12.93 -13.05
C ALA A 373 23.55 -14.30 -13.13
N TYR A 374 24.71 -14.33 -13.77
CA TYR A 374 25.61 -15.48 -13.73
C TYR A 374 26.83 -15.14 -12.89
N CYS A 375 27.41 -16.16 -12.25
CA CYS A 375 28.64 -16.00 -11.49
C CYS A 375 29.81 -15.75 -12.45
N THR A 376 30.08 -14.49 -12.74
CA THR A 376 31.25 -14.05 -13.50
C THR A 376 32.07 -13.11 -12.65
N VAL A 377 33.37 -13.04 -12.93
CA VAL A 377 34.27 -12.08 -12.26
C VAL A 377 33.68 -10.67 -12.38
N GLU A 378 33.19 -10.30 -13.56
CA GLU A 378 32.56 -9.00 -13.83
C GLU A 378 31.29 -8.76 -12.98
N HIS A 379 30.46 -9.77 -12.79
CA HIS A 379 29.28 -9.63 -11.95
C HIS A 379 29.66 -9.46 -10.47
N ILE A 380 30.64 -10.21 -9.97
CA ILE A 380 31.16 -10.07 -8.60
C ILE A 380 31.72 -8.66 -8.40
N LYS A 381 32.47 -8.12 -9.37
CA LYS A 381 32.93 -6.71 -9.35
C LYS A 381 31.77 -5.74 -9.17
N ASN A 382 30.73 -5.86 -10.00
CA ASN A 382 29.55 -4.99 -9.95
C ASN A 382 28.80 -5.05 -8.61
N VAL A 383 28.68 -6.24 -8.01
CA VAL A 383 28.09 -6.40 -6.68
C VAL A 383 28.93 -5.69 -5.61
N ILE A 384 30.26 -5.86 -5.63
CA ILE A 384 31.18 -5.22 -4.69
C ILE A 384 31.13 -3.69 -4.83
N LEU A 385 31.16 -3.16 -6.07
CA LEU A 385 31.02 -1.73 -6.35
C LEU A 385 29.74 -1.15 -5.76
N LYS A 386 28.63 -1.87 -5.92
CA LYS A 386 27.31 -1.47 -5.40
C LYS A 386 27.27 -1.47 -3.86
N TYR A 387 27.89 -2.46 -3.22
CA TYR A 387 27.93 -2.57 -1.75
C TYR A 387 28.87 -1.55 -1.10
N LEU A 388 29.98 -1.20 -1.77
CA LEU A 388 30.98 -0.28 -1.22
C LEU A 388 30.63 1.20 -1.39
N ASN A 389 29.44 1.52 -1.92
CA ASN A 389 28.83 2.85 -1.92
C ASN A 389 29.79 3.97 -2.39
N LYS A 390 30.57 3.70 -3.44
CA LYS A 390 31.76 4.51 -3.72
C LYS A 390 31.50 5.72 -4.61
N LYS A 391 31.91 6.86 -4.06
CA LYS A 391 32.11 8.18 -4.66
C LYS A 391 33.03 8.09 -5.90
N ASN A 392 32.51 7.89 -7.11
CA ASN A 392 33.26 8.00 -8.37
C ASN A 392 34.62 7.22 -8.42
N GLN A 393 34.75 6.10 -7.71
CA GLN A 393 35.97 5.28 -7.70
C GLN A 393 35.78 4.06 -8.61
N SER A 394 36.84 3.66 -9.30
CA SER A 394 36.86 2.47 -10.17
C SER A 394 36.99 1.19 -9.35
N PHE A 395 36.71 0.03 -9.96
CA PHE A 395 36.97 -1.26 -9.31
C PHE A 395 38.47 -1.46 -9.08
N GLU A 396 39.30 -0.97 -9.99
CA GLU A 396 40.76 -1.01 -9.90
C GLU A 396 41.26 -0.28 -8.66
N ASP A 397 40.72 0.91 -8.35
CA ASP A 397 41.04 1.67 -7.13
C ASP A 397 40.69 0.87 -5.85
N LEU A 398 39.56 0.16 -5.90
CA LEU A 398 39.08 -0.69 -4.81
C LEU A 398 39.90 -1.97 -4.64
N GLN A 399 40.31 -2.57 -5.75
CA GLN A 399 41.00 -3.86 -5.76
C GLN A 399 42.36 -3.76 -5.06
N HIS A 400 43.01 -2.59 -5.09
CA HIS A 400 44.24 -2.33 -4.33
C HIS A 400 44.02 -2.29 -2.81
N GLU A 401 42.81 -1.94 -2.35
CA GLU A 401 42.42 -1.93 -0.93
C GLU A 401 41.88 -3.29 -0.47
N MET A 402 41.47 -4.15 -1.40
CA MET A 402 40.98 -5.50 -1.11
C MET A 402 42.14 -6.45 -0.80
N VAL A 403 41.98 -7.26 0.25
CA VAL A 403 42.95 -8.32 0.61
C VAL A 403 42.96 -9.45 -0.45
N ILE A 404 41.89 -9.59 -1.23
CA ILE A 404 41.71 -10.67 -2.22
C ILE A 404 41.55 -10.08 -3.61
N GLN A 405 42.37 -10.54 -4.57
CA GLN A 405 42.16 -10.26 -5.98
C GLN A 405 41.03 -11.13 -6.56
N LEU A 406 40.16 -10.54 -7.38
CA LEU A 406 39.14 -11.30 -8.09
C LEU A 406 39.74 -11.97 -9.34
N THR A 407 39.96 -13.27 -9.26
CA THR A 407 40.42 -14.13 -10.36
C THR A 407 39.37 -15.20 -10.68
N ASP A 408 39.61 -16.03 -11.69
CA ASP A 408 38.77 -17.22 -11.93
C ASP A 408 38.78 -18.19 -10.74
N GLU A 409 39.89 -18.27 -9.99
CA GLU A 409 39.97 -19.06 -8.75
C GLU A 409 39.07 -18.48 -7.66
N THR A 410 39.09 -17.16 -7.48
CA THR A 410 38.19 -16.46 -6.53
C THR A 410 36.73 -16.62 -6.91
N LYS A 411 36.42 -16.63 -8.20
CA LYS A 411 35.08 -16.97 -8.70
C LYS A 411 34.69 -18.39 -8.29
N VAL A 412 35.57 -19.38 -8.41
CA VAL A 412 35.30 -20.77 -7.97
C VAL A 412 35.04 -20.82 -6.46
N LEU A 413 35.83 -20.12 -5.65
CA LEU A 413 35.60 -20.04 -4.20
C LEU A 413 34.24 -19.41 -3.87
N PHE A 414 33.89 -18.32 -4.53
CA PHE A 414 32.59 -17.67 -4.39
C PHE A 414 31.45 -18.60 -4.82
N GLN A 415 31.63 -19.33 -5.92
CA GLN A 415 30.67 -20.33 -6.38
C GLN A 415 30.49 -21.47 -5.37
N ASN A 416 31.56 -21.97 -4.78
CA ASN A 416 31.49 -23.01 -3.76
C ASN A 416 30.74 -22.52 -2.51
N ALA A 417 30.94 -21.27 -2.10
CA ALA A 417 30.21 -20.66 -0.99
C ALA A 417 28.71 -20.47 -1.28
N LEU A 418 28.36 -20.06 -2.51
CA LEU A 418 26.96 -20.01 -2.96
C LEU A 418 26.34 -21.42 -2.95
N ASN A 419 27.08 -22.39 -3.47
CA ASN A 419 26.64 -23.77 -3.56
C ASN A 419 26.40 -24.40 -2.18
N SER A 420 27.23 -24.06 -1.18
CA SER A 420 27.08 -24.56 0.20
C SER A 420 25.96 -23.89 0.99
N SER A 421 25.47 -22.74 0.53
CA SER A 421 24.37 -22.01 1.19
C SER A 421 22.99 -22.36 0.63
N ILE A 422 22.94 -23.18 -0.42
CA ILE A 422 21.69 -23.77 -0.95
C ILE A 422 21.45 -25.08 -0.21
N ASP A 423 21.11 -25.00 1.07
CA ASP A 423 20.49 -26.13 1.76
C ASP A 423 19.00 -26.07 1.37
N PHE A 424 18.54 -27.03 0.58
CA PHE A 424 17.13 -27.15 0.22
C PHE A 424 16.34 -27.61 1.46
N GLY A 425 15.98 -26.65 2.31
CA GLY A 425 14.99 -26.79 3.37
C GLY A 425 13.57 -26.83 2.83
#